data_AF-A0A1Q9DYZ3-F1
#
_entry.id   AF-A0A1Q9DYZ3-F1
#
_cell.length_a   1.000
_cell.length_b   1.000
_cell.length_c   1.000
_cell.angle_alpha   90.00
_cell.angle_beta   90.00
_cell.angle_gamma   90.00
#
_symmetry.space_group_name_H-M   'P 1'
#
loop_
_entity.id
_entity.type
_entity.pdbx_description
1 polymer ?
#
loop_
_entity_poly.entity_id
_entity_poly.type
_entity_poly.pdbx_seq_one_letter_code
_entity_poly.pdbx_strand_id
1 'polypeptide(L)'
;MDEEDFTKFYQPKMDRSVSNVGVRCSGAVNLFAFQAFLDKYLGEEDTAKDFLRIKGVLEIAGSDSKYVVQCVHMVRTTGFSENWEEGQPRENRIIFIGRGMQGRRQCLTADFESCMVTPLCFSLGDEVRVQVHDESECLENDHGNHEGHSLGHSHEHTHHCGQTAWREGVVVRHWDEKNAYRVKLLDETEVLVPMDDRRLIRGIQDSDPAGHSAH
;
A
#
# COMPACT_ATOMS: atom_id res chain seq x y z
N MET A 1 -1.96 13.54 -47.37
CA MET A 1 -2.48 12.58 -46.39
C MET A 1 -3.71 13.22 -45.83
N ASP A 2 -4.82 12.72 -46.33
CA ASP A 2 -6.10 13.38 -46.38
C ASP A 2 -6.95 12.70 -45.30
N GLU A 3 -7.97 13.37 -44.76
CA GLU A 3 -8.80 12.80 -43.69
C GLU A 3 -9.45 11.45 -44.10
N GLU A 4 -9.77 11.31 -45.38
CA GLU A 4 -10.26 10.07 -45.99
C GLU A 4 -9.20 8.97 -46.01
N ASP A 5 -7.93 9.31 -46.25
CA ASP A 5 -6.82 8.36 -46.23
C ASP A 5 -6.53 7.88 -44.80
N PHE A 6 -6.51 8.79 -43.82
CA PHE A 6 -6.29 8.43 -42.41
C PHE A 6 -7.35 7.44 -41.90
N THR A 7 -8.63 7.66 -42.23
CA THR A 7 -9.75 6.80 -41.79
C THR A 7 -9.75 5.45 -42.52
N LYS A 8 -9.25 5.40 -43.76
CA LYS A 8 -9.15 4.17 -44.56
C LYS A 8 -7.99 3.27 -44.10
N PHE A 9 -6.89 3.86 -43.62
CA PHE A 9 -5.72 3.12 -43.13
C PHE A 9 -5.76 2.83 -41.62
N TYR A 10 -6.43 3.67 -40.83
CA TYR A 10 -6.53 3.50 -39.38
C TYR A 10 -7.95 3.07 -38.98
N GLN A 11 -8.23 1.77 -39.11
CA GLN A 11 -9.39 1.19 -38.44
C GLN A 11 -9.06 1.03 -36.95
N PRO A 12 -9.81 1.65 -36.02
CA PRO A 12 -9.64 1.41 -34.60
C PRO A 12 -9.94 -0.07 -34.31
N LYS A 13 -8.90 -0.89 -34.21
CA LYS A 13 -9.02 -2.25 -33.72
C LYS A 13 -9.33 -2.17 -32.23
N MET A 14 -10.61 -2.12 -31.88
CA MET A 14 -11.03 -2.35 -30.51
C MET A 14 -10.74 -3.82 -30.18
N ASP A 15 -9.70 -4.04 -29.39
CA ASP A 15 -9.45 -5.33 -28.79
C ASP A 15 -10.62 -5.66 -27.86
N ARG A 16 -11.49 -6.59 -28.30
CA ARG A 16 -12.71 -6.96 -27.58
C ARG A 16 -12.43 -7.63 -26.23
N SER A 17 -11.19 -8.02 -25.95
CA SER A 17 -10.78 -8.53 -24.64
C SER A 17 -10.60 -7.41 -23.60
N VAL A 18 -10.44 -6.16 -24.06
CA VAL A 18 -10.28 -5.00 -23.19
C VAL A 18 -11.65 -4.57 -22.66
N SER A 19 -11.75 -4.47 -21.34
CA SER A 19 -12.92 -4.02 -20.61
C SER A 19 -12.50 -3.12 -19.45
N ASN A 20 -13.47 -2.53 -18.77
CA ASN A 20 -13.22 -1.67 -17.62
C ASN A 20 -14.08 -2.07 -16.42
N VAL A 21 -13.58 -1.81 -15.22
CA VAL A 21 -14.34 -1.91 -13.97
C VAL A 21 -14.16 -0.59 -13.23
N GLY A 22 -15.25 0.13 -13.03
CA GLY A 22 -15.32 1.28 -12.14
C GLY A 22 -15.86 0.88 -10.78
N VAL A 23 -15.22 1.39 -9.73
CA VAL A 23 -15.66 1.26 -8.33
C VAL A 23 -15.87 2.66 -7.78
N ARG A 24 -16.98 2.83 -7.04
CA ARG A 24 -17.31 4.05 -6.34
C ARG A 24 -17.77 3.70 -4.94
N CYS A 25 -17.21 4.37 -3.94
CA CYS A 25 -17.61 4.21 -2.55
C CYS A 25 -17.37 5.49 -1.75
N SER A 26 -18.07 5.60 -0.62
CA SER A 26 -17.98 6.73 0.30
C SER A 26 -17.17 6.33 1.53
N GLY A 27 -16.44 7.27 2.13
CA GLY A 27 -15.65 7.07 3.33
C GLY A 27 -14.15 7.10 3.06
N ALA A 28 -13.35 7.22 4.12
CA ALA A 28 -11.91 7.32 3.98
C ALA A 28 -11.26 5.96 3.68
N VAL A 29 -10.22 5.97 2.86
CA VAL A 29 -9.37 4.83 2.50
C VAL A 29 -8.08 4.86 3.31
N ASN A 30 -7.63 3.71 3.80
CA ASN A 30 -6.31 3.57 4.39
C ASN A 30 -5.25 3.55 3.27
N LEU A 31 -4.30 4.49 3.32
CA LEU A 31 -3.28 4.64 2.28
C LEU A 31 -2.39 3.41 2.13
N PHE A 32 -1.96 2.81 3.24
CA PHE A 32 -1.10 1.64 3.24
C PHE A 32 -1.82 0.41 2.70
N ALA A 33 -3.08 0.19 3.09
CA ALA A 33 -3.92 -0.88 2.55
C ALA A 33 -4.09 -0.73 1.03
N PHE A 34 -4.32 0.50 0.57
CA PHE A 34 -4.48 0.79 -0.85
C PHE A 34 -3.16 0.59 -1.64
N GLN A 35 -2.02 0.94 -1.08
CA GLN A 35 -0.71 0.65 -1.69
C GLN A 35 -0.48 -0.85 -1.82
N ALA A 36 -0.71 -1.61 -0.74
CA ALA A 36 -0.62 -3.07 -0.76
C ALA A 36 -1.59 -3.71 -1.77
N PHE A 37 -2.80 -3.16 -1.89
CA PHE A 37 -3.76 -3.54 -2.94
C PHE A 37 -3.17 -3.33 -4.33
N LEU A 38 -2.61 -2.15 -4.62
CA LEU A 38 -2.01 -1.92 -5.93
C LEU A 38 -0.82 -2.84 -6.19
N ASP A 39 -0.01 -3.15 -5.18
CA ASP A 39 1.15 -4.05 -5.29
C ASP A 39 0.72 -5.50 -5.55
N LYS A 40 -0.39 -5.96 -4.96
CA LYS A 40 -0.98 -7.27 -5.26
C LYS A 40 -1.32 -7.44 -6.75
N TYR A 41 -1.79 -6.38 -7.41
CA TYR A 41 -2.24 -6.45 -8.82
C TYR A 41 -1.18 -6.03 -9.84
N LEU A 42 -0.25 -5.15 -9.44
CA LEU A 42 0.74 -4.55 -10.33
C LEU A 42 2.19 -4.99 -10.01
N GLY A 43 2.42 -5.69 -8.91
CA GLY A 43 3.76 -6.13 -8.49
C GLY A 43 4.30 -7.29 -9.31
N GLU A 44 3.43 -8.16 -9.82
CA GLU A 44 3.80 -9.28 -10.68
C GLU A 44 3.53 -8.96 -12.16
N GLU A 45 4.53 -9.13 -13.02
CA GLU A 45 4.46 -8.81 -14.45
C GLU A 45 3.29 -9.51 -15.16
N ASP A 46 3.04 -10.78 -14.81
CA ASP A 46 1.95 -11.57 -15.39
C ASP A 46 0.56 -11.03 -15.08
N THR A 47 0.37 -10.44 -13.91
CA THR A 47 -0.90 -9.87 -13.50
C THR A 47 -1.04 -8.45 -14.03
N ALA A 48 0.06 -7.69 -13.98
CA ALA A 48 0.12 -6.29 -14.32
C ALA A 48 -0.04 -6.01 -15.82
N LYS A 49 0.40 -6.93 -16.70
CA LYS A 49 0.22 -6.80 -18.17
C LYS A 49 -1.25 -6.72 -18.60
N ASP A 50 -2.16 -7.25 -17.79
CA ASP A 50 -3.60 -7.15 -18.04
C ASP A 50 -4.16 -5.78 -17.69
N PHE A 51 -3.48 -5.00 -16.83
CA PHE A 51 -3.87 -3.64 -16.47
C PHE A 51 -3.23 -2.63 -17.41
N LEU A 52 -4.01 -2.15 -18.37
CA LEU A 52 -3.55 -1.14 -19.33
C LEU A 52 -3.54 0.26 -18.70
N ARG A 53 -4.58 0.58 -17.92
CA ARG A 53 -4.71 1.87 -17.27
C ARG A 53 -5.50 1.78 -15.97
N ILE A 54 -5.02 2.48 -14.95
CA ILE A 54 -5.76 2.71 -13.71
C ILE A 54 -5.81 4.20 -13.47
N LYS A 55 -6.99 4.71 -13.10
CA LYS A 55 -7.16 6.08 -12.66
C LYS A 55 -8.03 6.11 -11.43
N GLY A 56 -7.59 6.84 -10.40
CA GLY A 56 -8.33 6.97 -9.16
C GLY A 56 -8.23 8.36 -8.57
N VAL A 57 -9.28 8.77 -7.88
CA VAL A 57 -9.30 9.89 -6.93
C VAL A 57 -9.90 9.35 -5.64
N LEU A 58 -9.14 9.42 -4.55
CA LEU A 58 -9.48 8.81 -3.28
C LEU A 58 -9.48 9.84 -2.15
N GLU A 59 -10.37 9.62 -1.18
CA GLU A 59 -10.35 10.22 0.14
C GLU A 59 -9.44 9.38 1.03
N ILE A 60 -8.34 9.96 1.51
CA ILE A 60 -7.40 9.26 2.39
C ILE A 60 -7.63 9.71 3.83
N ALA A 61 -7.66 8.76 4.75
CA ALA A 61 -7.80 9.05 6.16
C ALA A 61 -6.60 9.85 6.69
N GLY A 62 -6.89 10.90 7.48
CA GLY A 62 -5.86 11.82 7.95
C GLY A 62 -5.40 12.85 6.91
N SER A 63 -6.14 13.04 5.81
CA SER A 63 -5.83 14.05 4.81
C SER A 63 -7.09 14.74 4.26
N ASP A 64 -6.99 16.06 4.10
CA ASP A 64 -8.00 16.87 3.39
C ASP A 64 -7.70 17.03 1.90
N SER A 65 -6.61 16.43 1.41
CA SER A 65 -6.19 16.48 0.02
C SER A 65 -6.64 15.25 -0.77
N LYS A 66 -7.03 15.47 -2.02
CA LYS A 66 -7.39 14.39 -2.95
C LYS A 66 -6.13 13.57 -3.23
N TYR A 67 -6.24 12.24 -3.10
CA TYR A 67 -5.17 11.35 -3.51
C TYR A 67 -5.45 10.85 -4.92
N VAL A 68 -4.57 11.23 -5.86
CA VAL A 68 -4.71 10.92 -7.28
C VAL A 68 -3.80 9.76 -7.63
N VAL A 69 -4.36 8.76 -8.30
CA VAL A 69 -3.67 7.56 -8.75
C VAL A 69 -3.76 7.51 -10.26
N GLN A 70 -2.62 7.35 -10.92
CA GLN A 70 -2.55 7.09 -12.35
C GLN A 70 -1.53 5.98 -12.59
N CYS A 71 -1.98 4.86 -13.13
CA CYS A 71 -1.10 3.80 -13.60
C CYS A 71 -1.29 3.62 -15.11
N VAL A 72 -0.20 3.56 -15.85
CA VAL A 72 -0.19 3.25 -17.27
C VAL A 72 0.78 2.09 -17.47
N HIS A 73 0.26 0.92 -17.78
CA HIS A 73 1.01 -0.34 -17.70
C HIS A 73 1.68 -0.48 -16.30
N MET A 74 3.00 -0.65 -16.26
CA MET A 74 3.78 -0.81 -15.03
C MET A 74 4.16 0.52 -14.37
N VAL A 75 3.93 1.65 -15.03
CA VAL A 75 4.34 2.96 -14.51
C VAL A 75 3.26 3.49 -13.59
N ARG A 76 3.59 3.57 -12.30
CA ARG A 76 2.72 4.12 -11.25
C ARG A 76 3.10 5.57 -10.93
N THR A 77 2.14 6.46 -11.05
CA THR A 77 2.22 7.84 -10.53
C THR A 77 1.11 8.03 -9.52
N THR A 78 1.46 8.24 -8.26
CA THR A 78 0.51 8.49 -7.18
C THR A 78 0.94 9.71 -6.37
N GLY A 79 -0.01 10.50 -5.92
CA GLY A 79 0.31 11.66 -5.09
C GLY A 79 -0.93 12.40 -4.59
N PHE A 80 -0.70 13.27 -3.62
CA PHE A 80 -1.70 14.22 -3.17
C PHE A 80 -1.75 15.40 -4.15
N SER A 81 -2.96 15.82 -4.46
CA SER A 81 -3.24 16.96 -5.33
C SER A 81 -3.90 18.07 -4.50
N GLU A 82 -4.81 18.82 -5.10
CA GLU A 82 -5.66 19.81 -4.45
C GLU A 82 -6.48 19.27 -3.27
N ASN A 83 -6.84 20.18 -2.37
CA ASN A 83 -7.76 19.91 -1.27
C ASN A 83 -9.17 19.60 -1.80
N TRP A 84 -9.92 18.84 -1.02
CA TRP A 84 -11.37 18.75 -1.22
C TRP A 84 -12.00 20.11 -1.00
N GLU A 85 -12.92 20.50 -1.88
CA GLU A 85 -13.66 21.76 -1.73
C GLU A 85 -14.61 21.68 -0.53
N GLU A 86 -14.87 22.82 0.11
CA GLU A 86 -15.80 22.90 1.24
C GLU A 86 -17.21 22.48 0.80
N GLY A 87 -17.80 21.51 1.51
CA GLY A 87 -19.13 20.96 1.19
C GLY A 87 -19.18 20.01 -0.01
N GLN A 88 -18.06 19.74 -0.69
CA GLN A 88 -18.01 18.70 -1.73
C GLN A 88 -18.11 17.31 -1.10
N PRO A 89 -18.99 16.41 -1.59
CA PRO A 89 -19.02 15.04 -1.12
C PRO A 89 -17.71 14.36 -1.49
N ARG A 90 -16.97 13.92 -0.47
CA ARG A 90 -15.77 13.11 -0.63
C ARG A 90 -16.21 11.71 -1.08
N GLU A 91 -15.89 11.38 -2.32
CA GLU A 91 -16.25 10.11 -2.93
C GLU A 91 -15.01 9.51 -3.59
N ASN A 92 -14.72 8.26 -3.24
CA ASN A 92 -13.67 7.49 -3.90
C ASN A 92 -14.18 7.03 -5.26
N ARG A 93 -13.37 7.28 -6.29
CA ARG A 93 -13.66 6.82 -7.65
C ARG A 93 -12.40 6.23 -8.23
N ILE A 94 -12.43 4.96 -8.58
CA ILE A 94 -11.33 4.29 -9.27
C ILE A 94 -11.85 3.52 -10.48
N ILE A 95 -11.10 3.54 -11.57
CA ILE A 95 -11.38 2.78 -12.78
C ILE A 95 -10.15 1.98 -13.19
N PHE A 96 -10.38 0.69 -13.41
CA PHE A 96 -9.40 -0.26 -13.94
C PHE A 96 -9.77 -0.55 -15.39
N ILE A 97 -8.82 -0.44 -16.30
CA ILE A 97 -9.00 -0.67 -17.73
C ILE A 97 -7.95 -1.67 -18.18
N GLY A 98 -8.39 -2.76 -18.81
CA GLY A 98 -7.52 -3.89 -19.02
C GLY A 98 -8.18 -5.09 -19.67
N ARG A 99 -7.42 -6.17 -19.85
CA ARG A 99 -7.92 -7.44 -20.39
C ARG A 99 -8.67 -8.21 -19.31
N GLY A 100 -9.87 -8.70 -19.63
CA GLY A 100 -10.63 -9.57 -18.71
C GLY A 100 -11.14 -8.91 -17.42
N MET A 101 -11.18 -7.57 -17.34
CA MET A 101 -11.59 -6.84 -16.13
C MET A 101 -12.98 -7.23 -15.61
N GLN A 102 -13.96 -7.47 -16.49
CA GLN A 102 -15.31 -7.88 -16.07
C GLN A 102 -15.32 -9.18 -15.25
N GLY A 103 -14.47 -10.14 -15.61
CA GLY A 103 -14.31 -11.38 -14.84
C GLY A 103 -13.69 -11.15 -13.46
N ARG A 104 -12.95 -10.05 -13.29
CA ARG A 104 -12.31 -9.65 -12.03
C ARG A 104 -13.11 -8.60 -11.25
N ARG A 105 -14.31 -8.21 -11.71
CA ARG A 105 -15.10 -7.15 -11.10
C ARG A 105 -15.33 -7.37 -9.61
N GLN A 106 -15.77 -8.58 -9.24
CA GLN A 106 -16.12 -8.89 -7.85
C GLN A 106 -14.91 -8.83 -6.93
N CYS A 107 -13.78 -9.44 -7.31
CA CYS A 107 -12.56 -9.41 -6.52
C CYS A 107 -11.93 -8.01 -6.46
N LEU A 108 -11.90 -7.25 -7.57
CA LEU A 108 -11.41 -5.87 -7.56
C LEU A 108 -12.26 -4.96 -6.66
N THR A 109 -13.58 -5.09 -6.70
CA THR A 109 -14.48 -4.33 -5.82
C THR A 109 -14.30 -4.72 -4.37
N ALA A 110 -14.30 -6.02 -4.05
CA ALA A 110 -14.14 -6.50 -2.67
C ALA A 110 -12.78 -6.13 -2.06
N ASP A 111 -11.69 -6.30 -2.82
CA ASP A 111 -10.36 -5.95 -2.34
C ASP A 111 -10.22 -4.42 -2.15
N PHE A 112 -10.79 -3.61 -3.04
CA PHE A 112 -10.79 -2.15 -2.86
C PHE A 112 -11.62 -1.73 -1.65
N GLU A 113 -12.79 -2.33 -1.44
CA GLU A 113 -13.63 -2.11 -0.25
C GLU A 113 -12.92 -2.53 1.05
N SER A 114 -12.05 -3.55 0.99
CA SER A 114 -11.23 -3.95 2.15
C SER A 114 -10.16 -2.91 2.53
N CYS A 115 -9.84 -1.97 1.65
CA CYS A 115 -8.94 -0.85 1.94
C CYS A 115 -9.62 0.30 2.69
N MET A 116 -10.95 0.25 2.83
CA MET A 116 -11.71 1.27 3.54
C MET A 116 -11.35 1.28 5.02
N VAL A 117 -11.36 2.47 5.61
CA VAL A 117 -11.14 2.63 7.04
C VAL A 117 -12.28 1.99 7.82
N THR A 118 -11.91 1.01 8.65
CA THR A 118 -12.76 0.50 9.72
C THR A 118 -12.56 1.31 10.99
N PRO A 119 -13.54 1.30 11.92
CA PRO A 119 -13.35 1.86 13.25
C PRO A 119 -12.09 1.29 13.90
N LEU A 120 -11.25 2.17 14.44
CA LEU A 120 -10.02 1.82 15.12
C LEU A 120 -10.34 1.07 16.43
N CYS A 121 -9.61 -0.01 16.70
CA CYS A 121 -9.82 -0.86 17.88
C CYS A 121 -9.35 -0.19 19.19
N PHE A 122 -8.33 0.66 19.11
CA PHE A 122 -7.75 1.37 20.27
C PHE A 122 -8.14 2.85 20.26
N SER A 123 -8.29 3.41 21.46
CA SER A 123 -8.60 4.80 21.74
C SER A 123 -7.36 5.57 22.19
N LEU A 124 -7.45 6.91 22.18
CA LEU A 124 -6.39 7.76 22.72
C LEU A 124 -6.20 7.48 24.21
N GLY A 125 -4.97 7.22 24.62
CA GLY A 125 -4.61 6.83 25.98
C GLY A 125 -4.57 5.32 26.23
N ASP A 126 -5.00 4.49 25.28
CA ASP A 126 -4.91 3.04 25.43
C ASP A 126 -3.46 2.57 25.39
N GLU A 127 -3.12 1.65 26.29
CA GLU A 127 -1.82 1.01 26.34
C GLU A 127 -1.78 -0.16 25.34
N VAL A 128 -0.80 -0.12 24.44
CA VAL A 128 -0.67 -1.02 23.31
C VAL A 128 0.76 -1.50 23.16
N ARG A 129 0.93 -2.59 22.42
CA ARG A 129 2.21 -3.06 21.91
C ARG A 129 2.22 -2.87 20.40
N VAL A 130 3.32 -2.31 19.89
CA VAL A 130 3.51 -2.11 18.45
C VAL A 130 4.77 -2.81 17.96
N GLN A 131 4.73 -3.30 16.73
CA GLN A 131 5.88 -3.89 16.08
C GLN A 131 6.81 -2.76 15.59
N VAL A 132 8.07 -2.79 16.01
CA VAL A 132 9.08 -1.82 15.61
C VAL A 132 10.18 -2.56 14.87
N HIS A 133 10.57 -2.01 13.72
CA HIS A 133 11.72 -2.50 12.96
C HIS A 133 12.95 -1.75 13.47
N ASP A 134 13.88 -2.46 14.07
CA ASP A 134 15.17 -1.90 14.41
C ASP A 134 16.04 -1.92 13.16
N GLU A 135 16.28 -0.75 12.56
CA GLU A 135 17.20 -0.60 11.42
C GLU A 135 18.67 -0.42 11.88
N SER A 136 18.97 -0.64 13.17
CA SER A 136 20.32 -0.47 13.68
C SER A 136 21.21 -1.66 13.29
N GLU A 137 22.27 -1.31 12.55
CA GLU A 137 23.45 -2.08 12.17
C GLU A 137 23.36 -2.95 10.89
N CYS A 138 23.24 -2.26 9.76
CA CYS A 138 24.03 -2.60 8.57
C CYS A 138 25.07 -1.49 8.32
N LEU A 139 25.93 -1.22 9.30
CA LEU A 139 27.20 -0.56 9.01
C LEU A 139 28.12 -1.65 8.47
N GLU A 140 28.14 -1.81 7.16
CA GLU A 140 29.22 -2.51 6.48
C GLU A 140 30.53 -1.85 6.90
N ASN A 141 31.33 -2.58 7.69
CA ASN A 141 32.72 -2.23 7.91
C ASN A 141 33.46 -2.45 6.59
N ASP A 142 33.43 -1.45 5.70
CA ASP A 142 34.30 -1.40 4.54
C ASP A 142 35.72 -1.07 5.01
N HIS A 143 36.40 -2.10 5.55
CA HIS A 143 37.84 -2.08 5.73
C HIS A 143 38.46 -2.59 4.45
N GLY A 144 38.98 -1.63 3.68
CA GLY A 144 39.58 -1.88 2.38
C GLY A 144 40.77 -2.85 2.39
N ASN A 145 41.09 -3.24 1.15
CA ASN A 145 42.32 -3.83 0.65
C ASN A 145 42.32 -5.35 0.42
N HIS A 146 42.08 -5.78 -0.83
CA HIS A 146 43.11 -6.47 -1.62
C HIS A 146 42.68 -6.71 -3.07
N GLU A 147 43.56 -6.34 -4.00
CA GLU A 147 43.55 -6.76 -5.41
C GLU A 147 43.64 -8.29 -5.55
N GLY A 148 42.88 -8.89 -6.48
CA GLY A 148 43.08 -10.28 -6.88
C GLY A 148 41.93 -10.91 -7.68
N HIS A 149 42.20 -11.21 -8.94
CA HIS A 149 41.38 -11.98 -9.89
C HIS A 149 40.72 -13.26 -9.32
N SER A 150 39.44 -13.53 -9.64
CA SER A 150 38.95 -14.74 -10.36
C SER A 150 37.43 -14.95 -10.25
N LEU A 151 36.87 -15.55 -11.30
CA LEU A 151 35.46 -15.93 -11.53
C LEU A 151 34.87 -16.86 -10.46
N GLY A 152 33.60 -16.64 -10.11
CA GLY A 152 32.76 -17.61 -9.42
C GLY A 152 31.51 -16.98 -8.84
N HIS A 153 30.34 -17.18 -9.48
CA HIS A 153 29.04 -16.77 -8.96
C HIS A 153 28.73 -17.49 -7.63
N SER A 154 28.91 -16.81 -6.51
CA SER A 154 28.26 -17.13 -5.24
C SER A 154 27.01 -16.26 -5.11
N HIS A 155 25.84 -16.89 -5.08
CA HIS A 155 24.61 -16.26 -4.62
C HIS A 155 24.81 -15.87 -3.15
N GLU A 156 25.11 -14.60 -2.90
CA GLU A 156 25.05 -14.00 -1.58
C GLU A 156 23.60 -13.97 -1.13
N HIS A 157 23.25 -14.88 -0.22
CA HIS A 157 22.07 -14.74 0.61
C HIS A 157 22.32 -13.59 1.58
N THR A 158 21.89 -12.38 1.24
CA THR A 158 21.81 -11.28 2.19
C THR A 158 20.73 -11.64 3.22
N HIS A 159 21.14 -12.24 4.33
CA HIS A 159 20.29 -12.39 5.50
C HIS A 159 20.06 -11.01 6.12
N HIS A 160 19.04 -10.29 5.63
CA HIS A 160 18.45 -9.17 6.37
C HIS A 160 17.78 -9.73 7.63
N CYS A 161 18.53 -9.89 8.72
CA CYS A 161 17.96 -10.15 10.03
C CYS A 161 17.60 -8.81 10.68
N GLY A 162 16.59 -8.12 10.11
CA GLY A 162 15.91 -7.06 10.84
C GLY A 162 15.08 -7.73 11.93
N GLN A 163 15.53 -7.67 13.18
CA GLN A 163 14.74 -8.19 14.30
C GLN A 163 13.55 -7.26 14.50
N THR A 164 12.34 -7.76 14.22
CA THR A 164 11.12 -7.04 14.58
C THR A 164 10.83 -7.27 16.05
N ALA A 165 10.84 -6.21 16.86
CA ALA A 165 10.57 -6.29 18.28
C ALA A 165 9.22 -5.65 18.61
N TRP A 166 8.48 -6.26 19.52
CA TRP A 166 7.27 -5.65 20.09
C TRP A 166 7.66 -4.70 21.21
N ARG A 167 7.19 -3.46 21.13
CA ARG A 167 7.46 -2.42 22.14
C ARG A 167 6.15 -1.86 22.68
N GLU A 168 6.11 -1.67 23.99
CA GLU A 168 4.95 -1.10 24.69
C GLU A 168 4.92 0.42 24.57
N GLY A 169 3.72 0.97 24.45
CA GLY A 169 3.48 2.40 24.38
C GLY A 169 2.01 2.75 24.55
N VAL A 170 1.71 4.03 24.40
CA VAL A 170 0.37 4.59 24.55
C VAL A 170 -0.06 5.26 23.25
N VAL A 171 -1.29 5.01 22.81
CA VAL A 171 -1.86 5.69 21.63
C VAL A 171 -2.05 7.17 21.94
N VAL A 172 -1.36 8.03 21.19
CA VAL A 172 -1.44 9.49 21.39
C VAL A 172 -2.27 10.20 20.32
N ARG A 173 -2.37 9.65 19.10
CA ARG A 173 -3.19 10.21 18.01
C ARG A 173 -3.74 9.13 17.08
N HIS A 174 -4.82 9.46 16.38
CA HIS A 174 -5.41 8.68 15.30
C HIS A 174 -5.27 9.39 13.96
N TRP A 175 -5.11 8.61 12.88
CA TRP A 175 -5.02 9.11 11.51
C TRP A 175 -4.00 10.24 11.34
N ASP A 176 -2.88 10.14 12.05
CA ASP A 176 -1.84 11.15 12.03
C ASP A 176 -0.81 10.83 10.96
N GLU A 177 -0.46 11.83 10.15
CA GLU A 177 0.41 11.64 8.97
C GLU A 177 -0.04 10.48 8.06
N LYS A 178 -1.36 10.20 8.00
CA LYS A 178 -2.00 9.10 7.25
C LYS A 178 -1.78 7.70 7.84
N ASN A 179 -1.28 7.62 9.07
CA ASN A 179 -1.12 6.39 9.83
C ASN A 179 -2.29 6.23 10.80
N ALA A 180 -2.83 5.02 10.93
CA ALA A 180 -3.94 4.73 11.83
C ALA A 180 -3.67 5.19 13.27
N TYR A 181 -2.46 4.95 13.79
CA TYR A 181 -2.05 5.35 15.14
C TYR A 181 -0.70 6.04 15.16
N ARG A 182 -0.56 7.02 16.05
CA ARG A 182 0.73 7.45 16.60
C ARG A 182 0.81 6.91 18.03
N VAL A 183 1.84 6.13 18.32
CA VAL A 183 2.06 5.49 19.62
C VAL A 183 3.34 6.04 20.23
N LYS A 184 3.24 6.56 21.45
CA LYS A 184 4.39 7.01 22.22
C LYS A 184 4.87 5.86 23.10
N LEU A 185 6.09 5.40 22.85
CA LEU A 185 6.72 4.31 23.58
C LEU A 185 7.23 4.77 24.95
N LEU A 186 7.57 3.81 25.81
CA LEU A 186 8.09 4.06 27.17
C LEU A 186 9.45 4.78 27.20
N ASP A 187 10.23 4.73 26.12
CA ASP A 187 11.50 5.46 25.96
C ASP A 187 11.31 6.87 25.37
N GLU A 188 10.06 7.36 25.34
CA GLU A 188 9.63 8.62 24.74
C GLU A 188 9.72 8.68 23.20
N THR A 189 10.11 7.59 22.52
CA THR A 189 10.10 7.49 21.05
C THR A 189 8.67 7.40 20.52
N GLU A 190 8.36 8.06 19.40
CA GLU A 190 7.07 7.95 18.72
C GLU A 190 7.16 6.99 17.54
N VAL A 191 6.21 6.06 17.46
CA VAL A 191 6.07 5.09 16.35
C VAL A 191 4.74 5.32 15.64
N LEU A 192 4.80 5.33 14.31
CA LEU A 192 3.64 5.45 13.46
C LEU A 192 3.20 4.05 13.01
N VAL A 193 1.93 3.72 13.26
CA VAL A 193 1.33 2.45 12.84
C VAL A 193 0.40 2.71 11.66
N PRO A 194 0.70 2.19 10.47
CA PRO A 194 -0.01 2.55 9.24
C PRO A 194 -1.45 2.04 9.19
N MET A 195 -1.76 0.92 9.84
CA MET A 195 -3.09 0.31 9.85
C MET A 195 -3.39 -0.41 11.16
N ASP A 196 -4.67 -0.53 11.48
CA ASP A 196 -5.17 -1.35 12.58
C ASP A 196 -5.15 -2.83 12.19
N ASP A 197 -3.99 -3.44 12.33
CA ASP A 197 -3.76 -4.86 12.06
C ASP A 197 -3.04 -5.49 13.25
N ARG A 198 -3.49 -6.67 13.68
CA ARG A 198 -2.88 -7.44 14.79
C ARG A 198 -1.41 -7.79 14.57
N ARG A 199 -0.91 -7.69 13.34
CA ARG A 199 0.50 -7.84 13.01
C ARG A 199 1.32 -6.62 13.40
N LEU A 200 0.71 -5.44 13.49
CA LEU A 200 1.37 -4.17 13.76
C LEU A 200 1.08 -3.61 15.14
N ILE A 201 -0.13 -3.80 15.66
CA ILE A 201 -0.58 -3.27 16.96
C ILE A 201 -1.47 -4.27 17.69
N ARG A 202 -1.29 -4.38 19.02
CA ARG A 202 -2.05 -5.26 19.91
C ARG A 202 -2.29 -4.60 21.25
N GLY A 203 -3.33 -5.01 21.97
CA GLY A 203 -3.48 -4.62 23.37
C GLY A 203 -2.42 -5.30 24.24
N ILE A 204 -1.99 -4.67 25.34
CA ILE A 204 -1.03 -5.29 26.28
C ILE A 204 -1.53 -6.64 26.82
N GLN A 205 -2.85 -6.82 26.90
CA GLN A 205 -3.49 -8.03 27.40
C GLN A 205 -3.66 -9.13 26.34
N ASP A 206 -3.40 -8.86 25.06
CA ASP A 206 -3.40 -9.89 24.03
C ASP A 206 -2.15 -10.77 24.21
N SER A 207 -2.34 -11.97 24.78
CA SER A 207 -1.28 -12.97 24.94
C SER A 207 -0.69 -13.36 23.58
N ASP A 208 0.64 -13.43 23.48
CA ASP A 208 1.31 -13.94 22.28
C ASP A 208 0.82 -15.36 21.95
N PRO A 209 0.44 -15.65 20.69
CA PRO A 209 0.13 -17.02 20.28
C PRO A 209 1.36 -17.95 20.26
N ALA A 210 2.55 -17.48 20.64
CA ALA A 210 3.79 -18.25 20.69
C ALA A 210 4.14 -18.67 22.12
N GLY A 211 3.31 -19.55 22.70
CA GLY A 211 3.55 -20.18 23.99
C GLY A 211 3.26 -21.68 24.02
N HIS A 212 3.08 -22.34 22.88
CA HIS A 212 3.09 -23.81 22.83
C HIS A 212 4.55 -24.28 22.76
N SER A 213 5.17 -24.33 23.93
CA SER A 213 6.33 -25.20 24.17
C SER A 213 5.90 -26.63 23.86
N ALA A 214 6.34 -27.15 22.72
CA ALA A 214 6.27 -28.58 22.43
C ALA A 214 7.09 -29.30 23.51
N HIS A 215 6.39 -29.97 24.42
CA HIS A 215 6.96 -30.98 25.30
C HIS A 215 7.06 -32.32 24.58
#